data_AF-A0A9D9Z3V5-F1
#
_entry.id   AF-A0A9D9Z3V5-F1
#
_cell.length_a   1.000
_cell.length_b   1.000
_cell.length_c   1.000
_cell.angle_alpha   90.00
_cell.angle_beta   90.00
_cell.angle_gamma   90.00
#
_symmetry.space_group_name_H-M   'P 1'
#
loop_
_entity.id
_entity.type
_entity.pdbx_description
1 polymer ?
#
loop_
_entity_poly.entity_id
_entity_poly.type
_entity_poly.pdbx_seq_one_letter_code
_entity_poly.pdbx_strand_id
1 'polypeptide(L)' 'LTEDMAGNLDKLFALSPVIAAFFDNTMVMADDVAVKANRLALLKALADKASVVAVFNLLNSK' A
#
# COMPACT_ATOMS: atom_id res chain seq x y z
N LEU A 1 21.09 6.22 7.65
CA LEU A 1 19.85 6.65 6.98
C LEU A 1 19.87 8.17 6.90
N THR A 2 19.79 8.76 5.72
CA THR A 2 19.64 10.22 5.59
C THR A 2 18.24 10.63 6.08
N GLU A 3 18.05 11.87 6.55
CA GLU A 3 16.77 12.36 7.08
C GLU A 3 15.61 12.21 6.09
N ASP A 4 15.89 12.31 4.78
CA ASP A 4 14.92 12.07 3.71
C ASP A 4 14.41 10.63 3.65
N MET A 5 15.22 9.64 4.04
CA MET A 5 14.84 8.22 4.04
C MET A 5 13.89 7.91 5.19
N ALA A 6 14.16 8.47 6.37
CA ALA A 6 13.25 8.36 7.51
C ALA A 6 11.90 9.02 7.18
N GLY A 7 11.92 10.21 6.59
CA GLY A 7 10.70 10.93 6.20
C GLY A 7 9.86 10.21 5.13
N ASN A 8 10.49 9.49 4.19
CA ASN A 8 9.76 8.71 3.18
C ASN A 8 9.19 7.40 3.75
N LEU A 9 9.89 6.79 4.71
CA LEU A 9 9.40 5.60 5.41
C LEU A 9 8.22 5.94 6.34
N ASP A 10 8.30 7.07 7.04
CA ASP A 10 7.20 7.57 7.88
C ASP A 10 5.94 7.88 7.04
N LYS A 11 6.12 8.48 5.85
CA LYS A 11 5.01 8.70 4.88
C LYS A 11 4.41 7.38 4.40
N LEU A 12 5.21 6.34 4.19
CA LEU A 12 4.71 5.02 3.81
C LEU A 12 3.91 4.38 4.97
N PHE A 13 4.42 4.45 6.20
CA PHE A 13 3.70 3.93 7.36
C PHE A 13 2.42 4.71 7.65
N ALA A 14 2.40 6.02 7.40
CA ALA A 14 1.21 6.86 7.51
C ALA A 14 0.06 6.45 6.56
N LEU A 15 0.36 5.73 5.47
CA LEU A 15 -0.67 5.19 4.57
C LEU A 15 -1.38 3.96 5.15
N SER A 16 -0.76 3.20 6.06
CA SER A 16 -1.37 1.99 6.65
C SER A 16 -2.77 2.22 7.26
N PRO A 17 -3.01 3.22 8.14
CA PRO A 17 -4.34 3.46 8.69
C PRO A 17 -5.35 3.93 7.64
N VAL A 18 -4.92 4.67 6.62
CA VAL A 18 -5.79 5.12 5.52
C VAL A 18 -6.24 3.93 4.66
N ILE A 19 -5.31 3.02 4.39
CA ILE A 19 -5.58 1.78 3.64
C ILE A 19 -6.51 0.87 4.46
N ALA A 20 -6.25 0.71 5.76
CA ALA A 20 -7.10 -0.07 6.66
C ALA A 20 -8.54 0.50 6.70
N ALA A 21 -8.68 1.81 6.91
CA ALA A 21 -9.99 2.48 6.94
C ALA A 21 -10.76 2.36 5.61
N PHE A 22 -10.06 2.38 4.48
CA PHE A 22 -10.67 2.13 3.17
C PHE A 22 -11.28 0.73 3.10
N PHE A 23 -10.59 -0.30 3.62
CA PHE A 23 -11.10 -1.68 3.62
C PHE A 23 -12.13 -1.97 4.71
N ASP A 24 -12.07 -1.30 5.86
CA ASP A 24 -13.10 -1.41 6.91
C ASP A 24 -14.49 -1.01 6.37
N ASN A 25 -14.52 -0.05 5.46
CA ASN A 25 -15.75 0.43 4.83
C ASN A 25 -16.01 -0.20 3.45
N THR A 26 -15.08 -1.00 2.93
CA THR A 26 -15.15 -1.55 1.57
C THR A 26 -15.00 -3.08 1.60
N MET A 27 -16.13 -3.78 1.57
CA MET A 27 -16.13 -5.25 1.55
C MET A 27 -15.50 -5.80 0.26
N VAL A 28 -14.26 -6.28 0.30
CA VAL A 28 -13.54 -6.78 -0.90
C VAL A 28 -14.28 -7.92 -1.60
N MET A 29 -14.95 -8.77 -0.82
CA MET A 29 -15.70 -9.94 -1.29
C MET A 29 -17.18 -9.64 -1.55
N ALA A 30 -17.49 -8.56 -2.27
CA ALA A 30 -18.87 -8.31 -2.68
C ALA A 30 -19.37 -9.34 -3.72
N ASP A 31 -20.68 -9.51 -3.76
CA ASP A 31 -21.37 -10.43 -4.68
C ASP A 31 -21.23 -10.01 -6.15
N ASP A 32 -21.15 -8.71 -6.40
CA ASP A 32 -20.88 -8.18 -7.73
C ASP A 32 -19.43 -8.46 -8.15
N VAL A 33 -19.28 -9.28 -9.20
CA VAL A 33 -17.99 -9.73 -9.73
C VAL A 33 -17.15 -8.56 -10.24
N ALA A 34 -17.75 -7.54 -10.87
CA ALA A 34 -17.03 -6.37 -11.36
C ALA A 34 -16.50 -5.52 -10.20
N VAL A 35 -17.30 -5.37 -9.14
CA VAL A 35 -16.90 -4.66 -7.93
C VAL A 35 -15.79 -5.41 -7.19
N LYS A 36 -15.91 -6.73 -7.05
CA LYS A 36 -14.85 -7.58 -6.47
C LYS A 36 -13.54 -7.49 -7.26
N ALA A 37 -13.61 -7.57 -8.58
CA ALA A 37 -12.44 -7.46 -9.45
C ALA A 37 -11.76 -6.09 -9.32
N ASN A 38 -12.54 -5.01 -9.26
CA ASN A 38 -12.01 -3.66 -9.02
C ASN A 38 -11.27 -3.58 -7.67
N ARG A 39 -11.87 -4.10 -6.60
CA ARG A 39 -11.27 -4.08 -5.25
C ARG A 39 -9.98 -4.90 -5.17
N LEU A 40 -9.91 -6.05 -5.84
CA LEU A 40 -8.69 -6.85 -5.96
C LEU A 40 -7.59 -6.14 -6.76
N ALA A 41 -7.96 -5.45 -7.86
CA ALA A 41 -7.01 -4.67 -8.64
C ALA A 41 -6.41 -3.51 -7.83
N LEU A 42 -7.22 -2.84 -7.01
CA LEU A 42 -6.75 -1.80 -6.10
C LEU A 42 -5.77 -2.36 -5.05
N LEU A 43 -6.09 -3.50 -4.43
CA LEU A 43 -5.19 -4.19 -3.50
C LEU A 43 -3.85 -4.52 -4.14
N LYS A 44 -3.87 -5.07 -5.36
CA LYS A 44 -2.65 -5.39 -6.10
C LYS A 44 -1.82 -4.14 -6.41
N ALA A 45 -2.46 -3.07 -6.87
CA ALA A 45 -1.77 -1.81 -7.18
C ALA A 45 -1.11 -1.18 -5.94
N LEU A 46 -1.77 -1.26 -4.77
CA LEU A 46 -1.21 -0.81 -3.50
C LEU A 46 -0.01 -1.66 -3.08
N ALA A 47 -0.14 -3.00 -3.14
CA ALA A 47 0.95 -3.92 -2.81
C ALA A 47 2.17 -3.74 -3.72
N ASP A 48 1.95 -3.55 -5.03
CA ASP A 48 3.02 -3.32 -6.00
C ASP A 48 3.76 -2.00 -5.69
N LYS A 49 3.03 -0.92 -5.36
CA LYS A 49 3.63 0.36 -4.96
C LYS A 49 4.41 0.28 -3.65
N ALA A 50 3.88 -0.43 -2.65
CA ALA A 50 4.57 -0.66 -1.39
C ALA A 50 5.85 -1.50 -1.58
N SER A 51 5.81 -2.50 -2.47
CA SER A 51 6.97 -3.34 -2.82
C SER A 51 8.10 -2.53 -3.46
N VAL A 52 7.79 -1.59 -4.36
CA VAL A 52 8.79 -0.69 -4.95
C VAL A 52 9.53 0.12 -3.89
N VAL A 53 8.83 0.63 -2.87
CA VAL A 53 9.47 1.37 -1.77
C VAL A 53 10.31 0.44 -0.90
N ALA A 54 9.82 -0.78 -0.60
CA ALA A 54 10.56 -1.77 0.17
C ALA A 54 11.87 -2.21 -0.55
N VAL A 55 11.81 -2.45 -1.86
CA VAL A 55 12.97 -2.82 -2.68
C VAL A 55 13.96 -1.66 -2.81
N PHE A 56 13.47 -0.42 -2.95
CA PHE A 56 14.35 0.75 -2.98
C PHE A 56 15.11 0.90 -1.66
N ASN A 57 14.46 0.73 -0.50
CA ASN A 57 15.13 0.78 0.80
C ASN A 57 16.21 -0.31 0.96
N LEU A 58 15.95 -1.52 0.44
CA LEU A 58 16.95 -2.60 0.43
C LEU A 58 18.19 -2.24 -0.40
N LEU A 59 18.00 -1.62 -1.57
CA LEU A 59 19.10 -1.21 -2.46
C LEU A 59 19.93 -0.04 -1.89
N ASN A 60 19.30 0.84 -1.13
CA ASN A 60 19.91 2.06 -0.59
C ASN A 60 20.49 1.88 0.84
N SER A 61 20.44 0.66 1.38
CA SER A 61 21.00 0.29 2.68
C SER A 61 22.45 -0.22 2.63
N LYS A 62 23.13 -0.09 1.48
CA LYS A 62 24.54 -0.43 1.29
C LYS A 62 25.41 0.80 1.13
#